data_AF-A0A0Q5QML5-F1
#
_entry.id   AF-A0A0Q5QML5-F1
#
_cell.length_a   1.000
_cell.length_b   1.000
_cell.length_c   1.000
_cell.angle_alpha   90.00
_cell.angle_beta   90.00
_cell.angle_gamma   90.00
#
_symmetry.space_group_name_H-M   'P 1'
#
loop_
_entity.id
_entity.type
_entity.pdbx_description
1 polymer ?
#
loop_
_entity_poly.entity_id
_entity_poly.type
_entity_poly.pdbx_seq_one_letter_code
_entity_poly.pdbx_strand_id
1 'polypeptide(L)'
;MTRAVDRPAGSVGAWAKAPDFADDPHRRAEIASATDRDRAHYLCDGLREIECRACHACVMVKKISEFQTSVQWSGEARAQCSELTRVRDSGGNPAMTPTCSRLSASIDHGVIEGIIPPHG
;
A
#
# COMPACT_ATOMS: atom_id res chain seq x y z
N MET A 1 14.19 -6.79 -43.36
CA MET A 1 14.33 -8.09 -42.70
C MET A 1 15.06 -7.85 -41.38
N THR A 2 14.32 -7.75 -40.28
CA THR A 2 14.86 -7.43 -38.96
C THR A 2 15.65 -8.64 -38.43
N ARG A 3 16.92 -8.43 -38.07
CA ARG A 3 17.76 -9.46 -37.45
C ARG A 3 17.19 -9.82 -36.08
N ALA A 4 16.78 -11.06 -35.91
CA ALA A 4 16.50 -11.64 -34.60
C ALA A 4 17.81 -11.71 -33.80
N VAL A 5 17.81 -11.15 -32.59
CA VAL A 5 18.88 -11.37 -31.62
C VAL A 5 18.69 -12.76 -31.01
N ASP A 6 19.72 -13.58 -31.09
CA ASP A 6 19.72 -14.94 -30.56
C ASP A 6 19.74 -14.89 -29.02
N ARG A 7 18.85 -15.64 -28.37
CA ARG A 7 18.74 -15.68 -26.91
C ARG A 7 19.37 -16.98 -26.41
N PRO A 8 20.47 -16.93 -25.64
CA PRO A 8 21.14 -18.15 -25.20
C PRO A 8 20.24 -18.95 -24.24
N ALA A 9 20.33 -20.27 -24.39
CA ALA A 9 19.53 -21.23 -23.66
C ALA A 9 20.06 -21.46 -22.23
N GLY A 10 19.30 -20.94 -21.26
CA GLY A 10 18.93 -21.67 -20.04
C GLY A 10 19.86 -21.60 -18.82
N SER A 11 19.35 -21.01 -17.74
CA SER A 11 19.40 -21.68 -16.44
C SER A 11 17.97 -22.05 -16.04
N VAL A 12 17.77 -23.33 -15.73
CA VAL A 12 16.56 -23.86 -15.11
C VAL A 12 16.62 -23.43 -13.63
N GLY A 13 15.86 -22.39 -13.25
CA GLY A 13 15.80 -21.99 -11.84
C GLY A 13 15.03 -20.71 -11.49
N ALA A 14 14.89 -19.75 -12.40
CA ALA A 14 14.24 -18.47 -12.08
C ALA A 14 12.97 -18.30 -12.92
N TRP A 15 11.81 -18.53 -12.31
CA TRP A 15 10.54 -18.06 -12.90
C TRP A 15 10.42 -16.54 -12.70
N ALA A 16 11.41 -15.80 -13.18
CA ALA A 16 11.37 -14.35 -13.27
C ALA A 16 11.02 -13.99 -14.72
N LYS A 17 9.93 -13.23 -14.90
CA LYS A 17 9.52 -12.76 -16.24
C LYS A 17 10.46 -11.68 -16.80
N ALA A 18 11.31 -11.10 -15.96
CA ALA A 18 12.28 -10.07 -16.32
C ALA A 18 13.71 -10.56 -16.05
N PRO A 19 14.70 -10.14 -16.87
CA PRO A 19 16.12 -10.36 -16.57
C PRO A 19 16.53 -9.69 -15.25
N ASP A 20 17.50 -10.27 -14.55
CA ASP A 20 18.05 -9.72 -13.29
C ASP A 20 19.16 -8.69 -13.51
N PHE A 21 19.68 -8.58 -14.74
CA PHE A 21 20.80 -7.71 -15.13
C PHE A 21 22.05 -7.89 -14.26
N ALA A 22 22.31 -9.12 -13.78
CA ALA A 22 23.43 -9.40 -12.85
C ALA A 22 24.77 -8.83 -13.33
N ASP A 23 25.07 -8.98 -14.63
CA ASP A 23 26.32 -8.57 -15.28
C ASP A 23 26.43 -7.04 -15.52
N ASP A 24 25.38 -6.26 -15.26
CA ASP A 24 25.36 -4.81 -15.44
C ASP A 24 24.93 -4.09 -14.14
N PRO A 25 25.89 -3.75 -13.26
CA PRO A 25 25.61 -3.07 -12.00
C PRO A 25 24.95 -1.70 -12.16
N HIS A 26 25.28 -0.97 -13.22
CA HIS A 26 24.73 0.35 -13.47
C HIS A 26 23.25 0.26 -13.82
N ARG A 27 22.90 -0.61 -14.76
CA ARG A 27 21.51 -0.84 -15.15
C ARG A 27 20.67 -1.39 -13.99
N ARG A 28 21.23 -2.26 -13.14
CA ARG A 28 20.56 -2.71 -11.91
C ARG A 28 20.24 -1.55 -10.97
N ALA A 29 21.18 -0.63 -10.76
CA ALA A 29 20.98 0.53 -9.90
C ALA A 29 19.90 1.48 -10.45
N GLU A 30 19.90 1.72 -11.77
CA GLU A 30 18.86 2.53 -12.44
C GLU A 30 17.47 1.92 -12.27
N ILE A 31 17.33 0.60 -12.48
CA ILE A 31 16.05 -0.12 -12.31
C ILE A 31 15.60 -0.09 -10.86
N ALA A 32 16.51 -0.27 -9.90
CA ALA A 32 16.17 -0.17 -8.48
C ALA A 32 15.65 1.23 -8.14
N SER A 33 16.34 2.28 -8.59
CA SER A 33 15.90 3.66 -8.39
C SER A 33 14.54 3.97 -9.05
N ALA A 34 14.30 3.44 -10.25
CA ALA A 34 12.99 3.54 -10.92
C ALA A 34 11.90 2.81 -10.14
N THR A 35 12.19 1.59 -9.65
CA THR A 35 11.28 0.79 -8.83
C THR A 35 10.92 1.50 -7.53
N ASP A 36 11.89 2.14 -6.88
CA ASP A 36 11.66 2.91 -5.65
C ASP A 36 10.76 4.12 -5.90
N ARG A 37 10.95 4.83 -7.03
CA ARG A 37 10.07 5.93 -7.43
C ARG A 37 8.65 5.45 -7.71
N ASP A 38 8.50 4.36 -8.48
CA ASP A 38 7.17 3.78 -8.75
C ASP A 38 6.49 3.34 -7.46
N ARG A 39 7.25 2.71 -6.54
CA ARG A 39 6.73 2.30 -5.24
C ARG A 39 6.25 3.49 -4.41
N ALA A 40 7.03 4.57 -4.34
CA ALA A 40 6.63 5.80 -3.65
C ALA A 40 5.36 6.38 -4.27
N HIS A 41 5.30 6.42 -5.60
CA HIS A 41 4.14 6.91 -6.34
C HIS A 41 2.87 6.13 -6.02
N TYR A 42 2.91 4.79 -6.07
CA TYR A 42 1.72 3.98 -5.88
C TYR A 42 1.33 3.76 -4.42
N LEU A 43 2.29 3.74 -3.48
CA LEU A 43 2.03 3.39 -2.08
C LEU A 43 1.93 4.60 -1.15
N CYS A 44 2.41 5.78 -1.55
CA CYS A 44 2.50 6.94 -0.65
C CYS A 44 1.85 8.22 -1.24
N ASP A 45 1.85 8.42 -2.55
CA ASP A 45 1.38 9.70 -3.11
C ASP A 45 -0.10 9.98 -2.85
N GLY A 46 -0.37 11.17 -2.31
CA GLY A 46 -1.71 11.66 -2.03
C GLY A 46 -2.36 11.05 -0.79
N LEU A 47 -1.64 10.22 -0.02
CA LEU A 47 -2.10 9.77 1.28
C LEU A 47 -1.90 10.86 2.33
N ARG A 48 -2.81 10.89 3.30
CA ARG A 48 -2.78 11.76 4.49
C ARG A 48 -2.90 10.90 5.72
N GLU A 49 -2.08 11.21 6.72
CA GLU A 49 -2.18 10.55 8.01
C GLU A 49 -3.45 11.01 8.72
N ILE A 50 -4.15 10.07 9.36
CA ILE A 50 -5.25 10.38 10.26
C ILE A 50 -5.21 9.44 11.47
N GLU A 51 -5.48 10.02 12.62
CA GLU A 51 -5.62 9.29 13.88
C GLU A 51 -7.09 8.94 14.13
N CYS A 52 -7.36 7.67 14.46
CA CYS A 52 -8.67 7.29 14.96
C CYS A 52 -8.92 7.95 16.33
N ARG A 53 -9.93 8.81 16.45
CA ARG A 53 -10.23 9.55 17.69
C ARG A 53 -10.63 8.68 18.90
N ALA A 54 -10.74 7.37 18.73
CA ALA A 54 -11.23 6.47 19.76
C ALA A 54 -10.29 5.31 20.12
N CYS A 55 -9.43 4.86 19.20
CA CYS A 55 -8.37 3.88 19.51
C CYS A 55 -6.97 4.42 19.21
N HIS A 56 -6.86 5.68 18.80
CA HIS A 56 -5.62 6.39 18.53
C HIS A 56 -4.74 5.77 17.43
N ALA A 57 -5.24 4.77 16.71
CA ALA A 57 -4.50 4.13 15.64
C ALA A 57 -4.28 5.14 14.50
N CYS A 58 -3.02 5.39 14.14
CA CYS A 58 -2.64 6.26 13.03
C CYS A 58 -2.59 5.45 11.73
N VAL A 59 -3.35 5.87 10.72
CA VAL A 59 -3.42 5.22 9.42
C VAL A 59 -3.20 6.24 8.31
N MET A 60 -2.80 5.77 7.13
CA MET A 60 -2.68 6.62 5.94
C MET A 60 -3.91 6.45 5.06
N VAL A 61 -4.53 7.55 4.65
CA VAL A 61 -5.83 7.56 3.96
C VAL A 61 -5.79 8.43 2.71
N LYS A 62 -6.40 7.93 1.64
CA LYS A 62 -6.61 8.67 0.39
C LYS A 62 -8.04 8.45 -0.10
N LYS A 63 -8.76 9.54 -0.36
CA LYS A 63 -10.08 9.49 -1.00
C LYS A 63 -9.87 9.47 -2.51
N ILE A 64 -10.25 8.37 -3.16
CA ILE A 64 -10.09 8.19 -4.61
C ILE A 64 -11.36 8.67 -5.33
N SER A 65 -12.52 8.38 -4.74
CA SER A 65 -13.82 8.87 -5.20
C SER A 65 -14.76 9.05 -4.02
N GLU A 66 -15.96 9.57 -4.27
CA GLU A 66 -17.01 9.69 -3.24
C GLU A 66 -17.25 8.38 -2.48
N PHE A 67 -17.26 7.26 -3.20
CA PHE A 67 -17.55 5.93 -2.64
C PHE A 67 -16.30 5.08 -2.38
N GLN A 68 -15.12 5.52 -2.82
CA GLN A 68 -13.88 4.75 -2.70
C GLN A 68 -12.84 5.49 -1.85
N THR A 69 -12.46 4.85 -0.75
CA THR A 69 -11.38 5.30 0.14
C THR A 69 -10.33 4.21 0.24
N SER A 70 -9.06 4.55 -0.01
CA SER A 70 -7.92 3.68 0.31
C SER A 70 -7.44 3.97 1.72
N VAL A 71 -7.29 2.92 2.53
CA VAL A 71 -6.81 2.99 3.92
C VAL A 71 -5.65 2.02 4.06
N GLN A 72 -4.47 2.57 4.37
CA GLN A 72 -3.27 1.79 4.61
C GLN A 72 -3.03 1.65 6.11
N TRP A 73 -2.94 0.41 6.54
CA TRP A 73 -2.77 0.01 7.93
C TRP A 73 -1.36 -0.51 8.16
N SER A 74 -0.63 0.11 9.08
CA SER A 74 0.62 -0.46 9.61
C SER A 74 0.34 -1.59 10.61
N GLY A 75 1.37 -2.39 10.92
CA GLY A 75 1.29 -3.40 11.97
C GLY A 75 0.98 -2.80 13.34
N GLU A 76 1.59 -1.65 13.64
CA GLU A 76 1.37 -0.89 14.87
C GLU A 76 -0.06 -0.39 15.00
N ALA A 77 -0.59 0.27 13.97
CA ALA A 77 -1.97 0.74 13.95
C ALA A 77 -2.97 -0.40 14.18
N ARG A 78 -2.72 -1.56 13.56
CA ARG A 78 -3.54 -2.77 13.75
C ARG A 78 -3.47 -3.36 15.14
N ALA A 79 -2.34 -3.23 15.83
CA ALA A 79 -2.15 -3.69 17.19
C ALA A 79 -2.84 -2.77 18.21
N GLN A 80 -2.89 -1.47 17.92
CA GLN A 80 -3.52 -0.47 18.80
C GLN A 80 -5.05 -0.45 18.70
N CYS A 81 -5.62 -0.98 17.62
CA CYS A 81 -7.06 -0.96 17.41
C CYS A 81 -7.80 -2.00 18.27
N SER A 82 -8.49 -1.53 19.32
CA SER A 82 -9.26 -2.38 20.23
C SER A 82 -10.41 -3.17 19.58
N GLU A 83 -11.03 -2.64 18.53
CA GLU A 83 -12.08 -3.35 17.77
C GLU A 83 -11.50 -4.54 17.01
N LEU A 84 -10.37 -4.35 16.31
CA LEU A 84 -9.70 -5.44 15.59
C LEU A 84 -9.14 -6.48 16.57
N THR A 85 -8.62 -6.07 17.72
CA THR A 85 -8.19 -6.99 18.79
C THR A 85 -9.36 -7.83 19.28
N ARG A 86 -10.52 -7.21 19.58
CA ARG A 86 -11.73 -7.94 19.99
C ARG A 86 -12.17 -8.96 18.94
N VAL A 87 -12.12 -8.61 17.65
CA VAL A 87 -12.46 -9.55 16.56
C VAL A 87 -11.52 -10.75 16.55
N ARG A 88 -10.20 -10.54 16.76
CA ARG A 88 -9.23 -11.64 16.89
C ARG A 88 -9.58 -12.54 18.08
N ASP A 89 -9.82 -11.93 19.24
CA ASP A 89 -10.05 -12.64 20.49
C ASP A 89 -11.35 -13.48 20.46
N SER A 90 -12.36 -13.02 19.72
CA SER A 90 -13.60 -13.78 19.49
C SER A 90 -13.47 -14.88 18.43
N GLY A 91 -12.27 -15.15 17.92
CA GLY A 91 -12.01 -16.14 16.85
C GLY A 91 -12.39 -15.68 15.44
N GLY A 92 -12.66 -14.38 15.25
CA GLY A 92 -12.94 -13.79 13.95
C GLY A 92 -11.67 -13.44 13.18
N ASN A 93 -11.82 -13.10 11.90
CA ASN A 93 -10.73 -12.63 11.05
C ASN A 93 -10.80 -11.10 10.85
N PRO A 94 -9.88 -10.32 11.45
CA PRO A 94 -9.84 -8.86 11.28
C PRO A 94 -9.63 -8.40 9.84
N ALA A 95 -9.10 -9.25 8.96
CA ALA A 95 -8.99 -8.92 7.54
C ALA A 95 -10.37 -8.79 6.86
N MET A 96 -11.42 -9.40 7.44
CA MET A 96 -12.81 -9.23 7.00
C MET A 96 -13.47 -7.98 7.58
N THR A 97 -12.75 -7.21 8.41
CA THR A 97 -13.16 -5.90 8.93
C THR A 97 -12.34 -4.85 8.18
N PRO A 98 -12.90 -4.18 7.15
CA PRO A 98 -12.14 -3.26 6.29
C PRO A 98 -11.46 -2.14 7.07
N THR A 99 -12.14 -1.63 8.10
CA THR A 99 -11.66 -0.65 9.07
C THR A 99 -12.55 -0.74 10.32
N CYS A 100 -12.08 -0.23 11.47
CA CYS A 100 -12.97 -0.15 12.63
C CYS A 100 -14.03 0.95 12.43
N SER A 101 -15.23 0.72 12.95
CA SER A 101 -16.37 1.63 12.79
C SER A 101 -16.05 3.08 13.17
N ARG A 102 -15.26 3.28 14.23
CA ARG A 102 -14.88 4.60 14.74
C ARG A 102 -13.83 5.30 13.88
N LEU A 103 -12.99 4.54 13.18
CA LEU A 103 -12.03 5.11 12.22
C LEU A 103 -12.76 5.62 10.98
N SER A 104 -13.81 4.93 10.50
CA SER A 104 -14.64 5.45 9.40
C SER A 104 -15.16 6.86 9.72
N ALA A 105 -15.76 7.05 10.90
CA ALA A 105 -16.23 8.38 11.32
C ALA A 105 -15.09 9.40 11.50
N SER A 106 -13.88 8.94 11.85
CA SER A 106 -12.70 9.81 11.92
C SER A 106 -12.28 10.29 10.53
N ILE A 107 -12.29 9.38 9.54
CA ILE A 107 -12.01 9.67 8.13
C ILE A 107 -13.04 10.61 7.54
N ASP A 108 -14.34 10.36 7.75
CA ASP A 108 -15.40 11.21 7.20
C ASP A 108 -15.28 12.64 7.70
N HIS A 109 -15.00 12.81 8.99
CA HIS A 109 -14.71 14.14 9.55
C HIS A 109 -13.43 14.75 8.93
N GLY A 110 -12.37 13.97 8.76
CA GLY A 110 -11.15 14.42 8.09
C GLY A 110 -11.39 14.91 6.67
N VAL A 111 -12.35 14.33 5.94
CA VAL A 111 -12.77 14.80 4.62
C VAL A 111 -13.56 16.10 4.73
N ILE A 112 -14.52 16.19 5.65
CA ILE A 112 -15.35 17.40 5.87
C ILE A 112 -14.48 18.61 6.24
N GLU A 113 -13.49 18.42 7.11
CA GLU A 113 -12.56 19.47 7.55
C GLU A 113 -11.45 19.78 6.51
N GLY A 114 -11.40 19.03 5.41
CA GLY A 114 -10.38 19.22 4.36
C GLY A 114 -8.98 18.71 4.72
N ILE A 115 -8.83 17.96 5.82
CA ILE A 115 -7.58 17.28 6.19
C ILE A 115 -7.24 16.20 5.14
N ILE A 116 -8.26 15.47 4.70
CA ILE A 116 -8.19 14.52 3.59
C ILE A 116 -8.89 15.18 2.39
N PRO A 117 -8.20 15.42 1.26
CA PRO A 117 -8.85 15.94 0.06
C PRO A 117 -10.01 15.03 -0.36
N PRO A 118 -11.19 15.57 -0.73
CA PRO A 118 -12.38 14.77 -1.04
C PRO A 118 -12.23 13.94 -2.32
N HIS A 119 -11.31 14.33 -3.22
CA HIS A 119 -10.93 13.61 -4.42
C HIS A 119 -9.44 13.88 -4.67
N GLY A 120 -8.65 12.86 -4.98
CA GLY A 120 -7.22 12.95 -5.25
C GLY A 120 -6.83 12.48 -6.64
#